data_AF-A0A8X6HV55-F1
#
_entry.id   AF-A0A8X6HV55-F1
#
_cell.length_a   1.000
_cell.length_b   1.000
_cell.length_c   1.000
_cell.angle_alpha   90.00
_cell.angle_beta   90.00
_cell.angle_gamma   90.00
#
_symmetry.space_group_name_H-M   'P 1'
#
loop_
_entity.id
_entity.type
_entity.pdbx_description
1 polymer ?
#
loop_
_entity_poly.entity_id
_entity_poly.type
_entity_poly.pdbx_seq_one_letter_code
_entity_poly.pdbx_strand_id
1 'polypeptide(L)'
;MIHLLKAWRNKHTFSNTCSTCCRKLDFGSFNFKTCCNQFYYLKTRSNHPVESIAVETRRYTFALPHLLKHTSSDQEFVVFNDPLYWQVSTTLIYEKVMKFVMGHPMTRRTQDVQPPEKSHFFYKQLQEAPLNHGSMVRRSCGKTTLMRQYVFGKRCILSMRGTISADSSLEPNELRVSTKLTHLVGQHVLVNRMPSLQPENVLDLKVVGTWQADCFGLPLEVLESLHADFDGDEINVWIFENMQSRAECMFLLNSRFQMGSKITGLKLSPCQDMLVVFYLMYDRINFLPYKDPHKDLKKTFRTLYDLYGSEKTYQWFNEMRLYYLDVLQNQIVFATTLEEILNLVERAKKSFLNFKKKIPEDV
;
A
#
# COMPACT_ATOMS: atom_id res chain seq x y z
N MET A 1 -2.62 42.76 6.74
CA MET A 1 -2.63 41.30 6.98
C MET A 1 -3.18 40.47 5.81
N ILE A 2 -4.27 40.86 5.13
CA ILE A 2 -4.74 40.18 3.89
C ILE A 2 -3.67 40.18 2.77
N HIS A 3 -2.84 41.22 2.72
CA HIS A 3 -1.66 41.28 1.85
C HIS A 3 -0.59 40.22 2.22
N LEU A 4 -0.48 39.80 3.49
CA LEU A 4 0.46 38.77 3.94
C LEU A 4 0.04 37.38 3.42
N LEU A 5 -1.24 37.02 3.52
CA LEU A 5 -1.79 35.77 2.98
C LEU A 5 -1.70 35.71 1.44
N LYS A 6 -1.95 36.83 0.75
CA LYS A 6 -1.79 36.92 -0.71
C LYS A 6 -0.34 36.86 -1.17
N ALA A 7 0.57 37.45 -0.41
CA ALA A 7 1.99 37.38 -0.71
C ALA A 7 2.56 35.97 -0.46
N TRP A 8 2.06 35.27 0.56
CA TRP A 8 2.37 33.86 0.83
C TRP A 8 1.96 32.94 -0.33
N ARG A 9 0.83 33.23 -1.00
CA ARG A 9 0.37 32.48 -2.19
C ARG A 9 1.21 32.67 -3.44
N ASN A 10 1.90 33.82 -3.59
CA ASN A 10 2.36 34.22 -4.91
C ASN A 10 3.88 34.14 -5.12
N LYS A 11 4.75 34.36 -4.12
CA LYS A 11 6.22 34.27 -4.33
C LYS A 11 6.95 34.08 -2.99
N HIS A 12 7.54 32.90 -2.77
CA HIS A 12 8.71 32.79 -1.89
C HIS A 12 9.94 33.19 -2.70
N THR A 13 10.30 34.47 -2.72
CA THR A 13 11.63 34.88 -3.18
C THR A 13 12.50 35.15 -1.97
N PHE A 14 13.52 34.30 -1.78
CA PHE A 14 14.54 34.40 -0.73
C PHE A 14 15.56 35.50 -1.05
N SER A 15 15.10 36.69 -1.43
CA SER A 15 15.96 37.82 -1.80
C SER A 15 15.98 38.84 -0.68
N ASN A 16 17.16 39.38 -0.38
CA ASN A 16 17.34 40.53 0.51
C ASN A 16 16.95 41.87 -0.17
N THR A 17 16.30 41.79 -1.33
CA THR A 17 15.82 42.93 -2.12
C THR A 17 14.40 42.67 -2.60
N CYS A 18 13.60 43.72 -2.68
CA CYS A 18 12.24 43.63 -3.20
C CYS A 18 12.26 43.30 -4.69
N SER A 19 11.59 42.23 -5.11
CA SER A 19 11.50 41.83 -6.52
C SER A 19 10.75 42.84 -7.41
N THR A 20 10.01 43.78 -6.82
CA THR A 20 9.23 44.78 -7.57
C THR A 20 9.96 46.13 -7.68
N CYS A 21 10.51 46.64 -6.58
CA CYS A 21 11.16 47.97 -6.56
C CYS A 21 12.67 47.91 -6.37
N CYS A 22 13.26 46.71 -6.30
CA CYS A 22 14.69 46.46 -6.11
C CYS A 22 15.31 47.06 -4.84
N ARG A 23 14.53 47.69 -3.95
CA ARG A 23 15.02 48.22 -2.67
C ARG A 23 15.51 47.09 -1.77
N LYS A 24 16.64 47.32 -1.11
CA LYS A 24 17.15 46.42 -0.06
C LYS A 24 16.16 46.34 1.09
N LEU A 25 15.85 45.12 1.50
CA LEU A 25 14.89 44.84 2.55
C LEU A 25 15.62 44.82 3.90
N ASP A 26 15.39 45.84 4.71
CA ASP A 26 15.88 45.88 6.09
C ASP A 26 14.84 45.31 7.05
N PHE A 27 15.09 44.12 7.59
CA PHE A 27 14.15 43.40 8.44
C PHE A 27 14.13 43.88 9.90
N GLY A 28 15.10 44.68 10.35
CA GLY A 28 15.19 45.17 11.73
C GLY A 28 15.17 44.05 12.78
N SER A 29 14.29 44.17 13.78
CA SER A 29 14.07 43.16 14.84
C SER A 29 13.12 42.03 14.43
N PHE A 30 12.42 42.14 13.31
CA PHE A 30 11.42 41.15 12.89
C PHE A 30 11.98 40.18 11.83
N ASN A 31 11.43 38.97 11.75
CA ASN A 31 11.85 37.97 10.75
C ASN A 31 11.20 38.16 9.37
N PHE A 32 10.34 39.17 9.22
CA PHE A 32 9.62 39.44 7.99
C PHE A 32 9.47 40.94 7.73
N LYS A 33 9.28 41.29 6.45
CA LYS A 33 8.95 42.66 6.04
C LYS A 33 8.01 42.65 4.84
N THR A 34 7.24 43.73 4.69
CA THR A 34 6.44 43.96 3.49
C THR A 34 7.04 45.11 2.67
N CYS A 35 7.07 44.94 1.35
CA CYS A 35 7.50 45.97 0.40
C CYS A 35 6.72 45.79 -0.90
N CYS A 36 6.19 46.86 -1.49
CA CYS A 36 5.39 46.81 -2.73
C CYS A 36 4.26 45.77 -2.70
N ASN A 37 3.54 45.69 -1.57
CA ASN A 37 2.48 44.70 -1.33
C ASN A 37 2.93 43.22 -1.42
N GLN A 38 4.24 42.95 -1.38
CA GLN A 38 4.83 41.62 -1.32
C GLN A 38 5.44 41.39 0.07
N PHE A 39 5.45 40.13 0.50
CA PHE A 39 5.95 39.67 1.79
C PHE A 39 7.28 38.97 1.59
N TYR A 40 8.23 39.33 2.43
CA TYR A 40 9.58 38.79 2.42
C TYR A 40 9.92 38.26 3.81
N TYR A 41 10.64 37.15 3.87
CA TYR A 41 11.00 36.48 5.12
C TYR A 41 12.50 36.20 5.14
N LEU A 42 13.15 36.53 6.26
CA LEU A 42 14.59 36.36 6.45
C LEU A 42 14.88 34.99 7.08
N LYS A 43 15.42 34.06 6.28
CA LYS A 43 15.65 32.65 6.66
C LYS A 43 16.73 32.46 7.74
N THR A 44 17.56 33.46 8.01
CA THR A 44 18.78 33.33 8.83
C THR A 44 18.57 33.48 10.34
N ARG A 45 17.40 33.91 10.82
CA ARG A 45 17.09 33.88 12.25
C ARG A 45 16.38 32.56 12.58
N SER A 46 16.94 31.82 13.53
CA SER A 46 16.48 30.53 14.03
C SER A 46 14.95 30.46 14.12
N ASN A 47 14.40 29.41 13.51
CA ASN A 47 12.97 29.12 13.43
C ASN A 47 12.31 29.17 14.81
N HIS A 48 11.58 30.23 15.11
CA HIS A 48 10.41 30.09 15.95
C HIS A 48 9.25 29.72 15.03
N PRO A 49 8.69 28.50 15.12
CA PRO A 49 7.45 28.21 14.45
C PRO A 49 6.44 29.26 14.92
N VAL A 50 5.81 29.98 13.98
CA VAL A 50 4.73 30.90 14.35
C VAL A 50 3.62 30.02 14.88
N GLU A 51 3.44 29.89 16.19
CA GLU A 51 2.45 28.95 16.76
C GLU A 51 1.01 29.41 16.52
N SER A 52 0.80 30.73 16.36
CA SER A 52 -0.50 31.28 16.05
C SER A 52 -0.45 32.63 15.32
N ILE A 53 -1.54 32.99 14.64
CA ILE A 53 -1.78 34.34 14.13
C ILE A 53 -2.95 34.95 14.88
N ALA A 54 -2.68 36.02 15.62
CA ALA A 54 -3.69 36.85 16.27
C ALA A 54 -4.13 37.99 15.35
N VAL A 55 -5.45 38.19 15.23
CA VAL A 55 -6.04 39.19 14.35
C VAL A 55 -6.89 40.13 15.17
N GLU A 56 -6.48 41.39 15.17
CA GLU A 56 -7.15 42.48 15.86
C GLU A 56 -8.54 42.75 15.26
N THR A 57 -9.55 42.80 16.13
CA THR A 57 -10.96 43.03 15.76
C THR A 57 -11.42 44.46 16.09
N ARG A 58 -10.73 45.48 15.56
CA ARG A 58 -11.12 46.88 15.80
C ARG A 58 -12.58 47.11 15.39
N ARG A 59 -13.43 47.50 16.36
CA ARG A 59 -14.86 47.84 16.21
C ARG A 59 -15.81 46.66 16.00
N TYR A 60 -15.40 45.44 16.33
CA TYR A 60 -16.25 44.25 16.23
C TYR A 60 -16.22 43.47 17.54
N THR A 61 -17.39 43.29 18.16
CA THR A 61 -17.60 42.37 19.29
C THR A 61 -18.14 41.06 18.75
N PHE A 62 -17.34 39.99 18.81
CA PHE A 62 -17.78 38.68 18.33
C PHE A 62 -18.56 37.94 19.42
N ALA A 63 -19.72 37.37 19.08
CA ALA A 63 -20.35 36.31 19.87
C ALA A 63 -19.76 34.94 19.51
N LEU A 64 -18.44 34.78 19.66
CA LEU A 64 -17.73 33.51 19.42
C LEU A 64 -17.53 32.74 20.74
N PRO A 65 -17.41 31.40 20.69
CA PRO A 65 -17.05 30.58 21.85
C PRO A 65 -15.76 31.08 22.52
N HIS A 66 -15.71 31.03 23.85
CA HIS A 66 -14.62 31.58 24.68
C HIS A 66 -13.21 31.10 24.30
N LEU A 67 -13.11 29.92 23.69
CA LEU A 67 -11.86 29.28 23.24
C LEU A 67 -11.14 29.99 22.08
N LEU A 68 -11.78 30.95 21.40
CA LEU A 68 -11.19 31.71 20.28
C LEU A 68 -10.83 33.15 20.65
N LYS A 69 -11.13 33.58 21.88
CA LYS A 69 -10.88 34.93 22.36
C LYS A 69 -9.64 34.94 23.23
N HIS A 70 -8.64 35.72 22.84
CA HIS A 70 -7.58 36.13 23.74
C HIS A 70 -7.72 37.63 23.98
N THR A 71 -7.93 38.02 25.24
CA THR A 71 -7.98 39.42 25.65
C THR A 71 -6.61 39.79 26.20
N SER A 72 -5.97 40.74 25.52
CA SER A 72 -4.80 41.44 26.01
C SER A 72 -5.09 42.91 25.79
N SER A 73 -5.08 43.72 26.86
CA SER A 73 -5.24 45.19 26.81
C SER A 73 -6.48 45.67 26.02
N ASP A 74 -7.70 45.41 26.53
CA ASP A 74 -9.01 45.85 25.97
C ASP A 74 -9.30 45.51 24.50
N GLN A 75 -8.45 44.70 23.87
CA GLN A 75 -8.50 44.40 22.46
C GLN A 75 -8.79 42.90 22.26
N GLU A 76 -9.88 42.60 21.57
CA GLU A 76 -10.22 41.23 21.19
C GLU A 76 -9.36 40.82 19.98
N PHE A 77 -8.78 39.62 20.07
CA PHE A 77 -8.05 38.98 18.97
C PHE A 77 -8.73 37.67 18.59
N VAL A 78 -8.84 37.42 17.29
CA VAL A 78 -9.10 36.07 16.75
C VAL A 78 -7.76 35.38 16.56
N VAL A 79 -7.52 34.29 17.29
CA VAL A 79 -6.27 33.54 17.24
C VAL A 79 -6.45 32.29 16.38
N PHE A 80 -5.63 32.16 15.34
CA PHE A 80 -5.54 30.96 14.52
C PHE A 80 -4.32 30.14 14.95
N ASN A 81 -4.54 28.95 15.50
CA ASN A 81 -3.45 28.05 15.88
C ASN A 81 -2.89 27.28 14.67
N ASP A 82 -1.56 27.21 14.59
CA ASP A 82 -0.71 26.35 13.75
C ASP A 82 -0.68 26.61 12.21
N PRO A 83 0.45 27.09 11.65
CA PRO A 83 0.67 27.29 10.23
C PRO A 83 1.19 26.07 9.47
N LEU A 84 1.49 24.94 10.12
CA LEU A 84 1.90 23.70 9.43
C LEU A 84 0.87 23.21 8.40
N TYR A 85 -0.38 23.69 8.47
CA TYR A 85 -1.51 23.23 7.66
C TYR A 85 -2.08 24.29 6.70
N TRP A 86 -1.27 25.24 6.24
CA TRP A 86 -1.66 26.21 5.19
C TRP A 86 -1.72 25.57 3.80
N GLN A 87 -2.60 24.59 3.64
CA GLN A 87 -3.09 24.18 2.33
C GLN A 87 -4.05 25.25 1.80
N VAL A 88 -4.12 25.39 0.47
CA VAL A 88 -4.89 26.43 -0.23
C VAL A 88 -6.33 26.55 0.30
N SER A 89 -6.96 25.43 0.66
CA SER A 89 -8.33 25.39 1.18
C SER A 89 -8.47 26.02 2.58
N THR A 90 -7.54 25.76 3.50
CA THR A 90 -7.49 26.38 4.84
C THR A 90 -7.15 27.87 4.73
N THR A 91 -6.19 28.22 3.87
CA THR A 91 -5.82 29.62 3.59
C THR A 91 -6.99 30.44 3.04
N LEU A 92 -7.84 29.85 2.20
CA LEU A 92 -9.05 30.49 1.68
C LEU A 92 -10.10 30.74 2.76
N ILE A 93 -10.26 29.83 3.73
CA ILE A 93 -11.10 30.09 4.91
C ILE A 93 -10.53 31.24 5.72
N TYR A 94 -9.23 31.22 6.02
CA TYR A 94 -8.61 32.29 6.79
C TYR A 94 -8.76 33.63 6.08
N GLU A 95 -8.52 33.71 4.76
CA GLU A 95 -8.74 34.94 3.99
C GLU A 95 -10.19 35.45 4.10
N LYS A 96 -11.17 34.53 4.05
CA LYS A 96 -12.60 34.86 4.21
C LYS A 96 -12.90 35.39 5.61
N VAL A 97 -12.42 34.73 6.66
CA VAL A 97 -12.59 35.19 8.05
C VAL A 97 -11.94 36.56 8.25
N MET A 98 -10.73 36.74 7.72
CA MET A 98 -9.99 37.99 7.78
C MET A 98 -10.73 39.15 7.11
N LYS A 99 -11.28 38.92 5.92
CA LYS A 99 -12.09 39.92 5.23
C LYS A 99 -13.33 40.29 6.03
N PHE A 100 -14.02 39.30 6.57
CA PHE A 100 -15.19 39.52 7.42
C PHE A 100 -14.84 40.38 8.64
N VAL A 101 -13.81 40.00 9.41
CA VAL A 101 -13.35 40.72 10.61
C VAL A 101 -12.92 42.16 10.30
N MET A 102 -12.23 42.36 9.18
CA MET A 102 -11.73 43.69 8.79
C MET A 102 -12.78 44.55 8.08
N GLY A 103 -14.02 44.08 7.92
CA GLY A 103 -15.07 44.81 7.19
C GLY A 103 -14.73 44.99 5.70
N HIS A 104 -14.02 44.05 5.11
CA HIS A 104 -13.70 44.04 3.68
C HIS A 104 -14.69 43.16 2.89
N PRO A 105 -14.95 43.49 1.61
CA PRO A 105 -15.82 42.69 0.78
C PRO A 105 -15.28 41.28 0.58
N MET A 106 -16.17 40.29 0.72
CA MET A 106 -15.84 38.87 0.70
C MET A 106 -15.37 38.40 -0.68
N THR A 107 -15.98 38.93 -1.73
CA THR A 107 -15.60 38.69 -3.12
C THR A 107 -15.18 40.00 -3.78
N ARG A 108 -14.45 39.92 -4.89
CA ARG A 108 -14.15 41.12 -5.70
C ARG A 108 -15.32 41.56 -6.57
N ARG A 109 -16.32 40.68 -6.77
CA ARG A 109 -17.44 40.90 -7.68
C ARG A 109 -18.54 41.69 -7.00
N THR A 110 -18.83 41.34 -5.75
CA THR A 110 -19.77 42.06 -4.90
C THR A 110 -18.96 42.93 -3.93
N GLN A 111 -19.10 44.25 -3.99
CA GLN A 111 -18.50 45.16 -3.00
C GLN A 111 -19.21 45.09 -1.64
N ASP A 112 -20.17 44.17 -1.49
CA ASP A 112 -20.93 43.94 -0.28
C ASP A 112 -20.03 43.51 0.88
N VAL A 113 -20.01 44.34 1.91
CA VAL A 113 -19.44 44.03 3.21
C VAL A 113 -20.54 43.37 4.04
N GLN A 114 -20.28 42.16 4.53
CA GLN A 114 -21.24 41.48 5.40
C GLN A 114 -21.27 42.17 6.76
N PRO A 115 -22.46 42.49 7.30
CA PRO A 115 -22.57 43.22 8.54
C PRO A 115 -22.38 42.28 9.77
N PRO A 116 -22.01 42.84 10.95
CA PRO A 116 -21.60 42.05 12.11
C PRO A 116 -22.65 41.06 12.62
N GLU A 117 -23.91 41.43 12.48
CA GLU A 117 -25.06 40.64 12.97
C GLU A 117 -25.18 39.30 12.22
N LYS A 118 -24.59 39.20 11.02
CA LYS A 118 -24.54 37.96 10.23
C LYS A 118 -23.35 37.07 10.56
N SER A 119 -22.56 37.40 11.59
CA SER A 119 -21.41 36.60 12.03
C SER A 119 -21.76 35.14 12.33
N HIS A 120 -22.92 34.87 12.94
CA HIS A 120 -23.38 33.50 13.18
C HIS A 120 -23.63 32.74 11.87
N PHE A 121 -24.31 33.36 10.89
CA PHE A 121 -24.57 32.75 9.59
C PHE A 121 -23.26 32.46 8.83
N PHE A 122 -22.34 33.42 8.86
CA PHE A 122 -21.02 33.27 8.27
C PHE A 122 -20.22 32.12 8.93
N TYR A 123 -20.25 32.02 10.25
CA TYR A 123 -19.63 30.93 11.00
C TYR A 123 -20.23 29.56 10.63
N LYS A 124 -21.57 29.47 10.57
CA LYS A 124 -22.28 28.26 10.14
C LYS A 124 -21.90 27.88 8.70
N GLN A 125 -21.84 28.85 7.79
CA GLN A 125 -21.42 28.63 6.40
C GLN A 125 -19.96 28.16 6.32
N LEU A 126 -19.07 28.60 7.20
CA LEU A 126 -17.69 28.11 7.27
C LEU A 126 -17.59 26.69 7.82
N GLN A 127 -18.45 26.31 8.76
CA GLN A 127 -18.55 24.94 9.27
C GLN A 127 -19.13 23.97 8.22
N GLU A 128 -20.11 24.43 7.45
CA GLU A 128 -20.83 23.64 6.44
C GLU A 128 -20.15 23.65 5.07
N ALA A 129 -19.30 24.65 4.78
CA ALA A 129 -18.59 24.74 3.51
C ALA A 129 -17.80 23.43 3.29
N PRO A 130 -18.03 22.73 2.17
CA PRO A 130 -17.26 21.55 1.83
C PRO A 130 -15.83 22.01 1.53
N LEU A 131 -14.99 21.98 2.56
CA LEU A 131 -13.57 21.96 2.35
C LEU A 131 -13.29 20.72 1.51
N ASN A 132 -12.74 20.88 0.31
CA ASN A 132 -12.35 19.74 -0.55
C ASN A 132 -11.38 18.76 0.16
N HIS A 133 -10.84 19.13 1.32
CA HIS A 133 -10.03 18.29 2.20
C HIS A 133 -10.59 18.17 3.63
N GLY A 134 -11.85 18.55 3.87
CA GLY A 134 -12.51 18.53 5.17
C GLY A 134 -11.91 19.48 6.23
N SER A 135 -12.63 19.64 7.34
CA SER A 135 -12.08 20.21 8.59
C SER A 135 -10.91 19.35 9.09
N MET A 136 -10.08 19.86 10.01
CA MET A 136 -9.01 19.06 10.64
C MET A 136 -9.55 17.72 11.19
N VAL A 137 -10.75 17.76 11.78
CA VAL A 137 -11.46 16.57 12.28
C VAL A 137 -11.78 15.57 11.16
N ARG A 138 -12.22 16.03 9.99
CA ARG A 138 -12.45 15.14 8.83
C ARG A 138 -11.16 14.59 8.24
N ARG A 139 -10.02 15.23 8.46
CA ARG A 139 -8.69 14.72 8.05
C ARG A 139 -8.15 13.69 9.03
N SER A 140 -8.55 13.74 10.29
CA SER A 140 -8.21 12.75 11.31
C SER A 140 -9.17 11.55 11.35
N CYS A 141 -10.41 11.70 10.87
CA CYS A 141 -11.45 10.65 10.94
C CYS A 141 -11.91 10.13 9.57
N GLY A 142 -11.92 8.80 9.36
CA GLY A 142 -12.30 8.15 8.09
C GLY A 142 -11.22 7.28 7.42
N LYS A 143 -11.52 6.73 6.24
CA LYS A 143 -10.64 5.82 5.47
C LYS A 143 -9.48 6.55 4.77
N THR A 144 -9.71 7.76 4.27
CA THR A 144 -8.73 8.60 3.56
C THR A 144 -8.04 9.60 4.49
N THR A 145 -7.87 9.24 5.75
CA THR A 145 -7.32 10.12 6.78
C THR A 145 -5.81 10.20 6.73
N LEU A 146 -5.27 11.26 7.32
CA LEU A 146 -3.83 11.43 7.46
C LEU A 146 -3.21 10.24 8.22
N MET A 147 -3.88 9.77 9.28
CA MET A 147 -3.43 8.60 10.05
C MET A 147 -3.39 7.33 9.19
N ARG A 148 -4.45 7.01 8.44
CA ARG A 148 -4.46 5.77 7.63
C ARG A 148 -3.57 5.85 6.40
N GLN A 149 -3.51 7.00 5.74
CA GLN A 149 -2.79 7.18 4.47
C GLN A 149 -1.31 7.53 4.61
N TYR A 150 -0.90 8.08 5.76
CA TYR A 150 0.48 8.53 5.97
C TYR A 150 1.09 8.05 7.29
N VAL A 151 0.34 7.49 8.24
CA VAL A 151 0.96 6.92 9.46
C VAL A 151 0.96 5.40 9.37
N PHE A 152 -0.19 4.78 9.12
CA PHE A 152 -0.30 3.31 9.01
C PHE A 152 0.09 2.76 7.64
N GLY A 153 -0.36 3.41 6.57
CA GLY A 153 0.08 3.13 5.21
C GLY A 153 0.98 4.26 4.72
N LYS A 154 2.01 3.93 3.95
CA LYS A 154 2.75 4.90 3.13
C LYS A 154 3.09 4.25 1.81
N ARG A 155 3.23 5.06 0.76
CA ARG A 155 3.79 4.57 -0.50
C ARG A 155 5.31 4.46 -0.35
N CYS A 156 5.84 3.32 -0.75
CA CYS A 156 7.28 3.06 -0.75
C CYS A 156 7.86 3.42 -2.12
N ILE A 157 9.13 3.85 -2.15
CA ILE A 157 9.82 4.24 -3.39
C ILE A 157 10.32 2.99 -4.13
N LEU A 158 10.92 2.06 -3.41
CA LEU A 158 11.51 0.84 -3.96
C LEU A 158 10.48 -0.29 -4.01
N SER A 159 9.43 -0.05 -4.78
CA SER A 159 8.37 -1.03 -5.02
C SER A 159 7.92 -1.01 -6.47
N MET A 160 7.53 -2.16 -6.98
CA MET A 160 7.00 -2.34 -8.33
C MET A 160 5.79 -3.28 -8.31
N ARG A 161 5.01 -3.25 -9.40
CA ARG A 161 3.85 -4.11 -9.61
C ARG A 161 3.85 -4.61 -11.04
N GLY A 162 3.46 -5.85 -11.25
CA GLY A 162 3.43 -6.46 -12.58
C GLY A 162 2.73 -7.81 -12.56
N THR A 163 2.34 -8.25 -13.76
CA THR A 163 1.67 -9.54 -13.99
C THR A 163 2.62 -10.70 -13.70
N ILE A 164 2.06 -11.84 -13.29
CA ILE A 164 2.81 -13.07 -13.06
C ILE A 164 2.64 -14.06 -14.22
N SER A 165 3.66 -14.89 -14.42
CA SER A 165 3.64 -15.99 -15.38
C SER A 165 4.34 -17.21 -14.78
N ALA A 166 3.90 -18.39 -15.19
CA ALA A 166 4.43 -19.65 -14.69
C ALA A 166 5.87 -19.86 -15.17
N ASP A 167 6.76 -20.24 -14.26
CA ASP A 167 8.12 -20.63 -14.58
C ASP A 167 8.52 -21.88 -13.80
N SER A 168 8.35 -23.04 -14.45
CA SER A 168 8.72 -24.35 -13.92
C SER A 168 10.22 -24.64 -13.98
N SER A 169 11.07 -23.66 -14.35
CA SER A 169 12.53 -23.82 -14.20
C SER A 169 13.07 -23.31 -12.85
N LEU A 170 12.28 -22.52 -12.12
CA LEU A 170 12.68 -21.87 -10.86
C LEU A 170 12.47 -22.76 -9.63
N GLU A 171 13.39 -22.73 -8.67
CA GLU A 171 13.12 -23.32 -7.36
C GLU A 171 11.97 -22.60 -6.64
N PRO A 172 11.29 -23.27 -5.68
CA PRO A 172 10.14 -22.67 -4.97
C PRO A 172 10.42 -21.37 -4.21
N ASN A 173 11.68 -21.00 -3.95
CA ASN A 173 12.06 -19.75 -3.29
C ASN A 173 12.69 -18.72 -4.26
N GLU A 174 12.54 -18.92 -5.57
CA GLU A 174 13.15 -18.09 -6.60
C GLU A 174 12.12 -17.25 -7.37
N LEU A 175 12.61 -16.20 -8.01
CA LEU A 175 11.85 -15.28 -8.87
C LEU A 175 12.64 -14.99 -10.14
N ARG A 176 11.95 -14.97 -11.29
CA ARG A 176 12.48 -14.44 -12.54
C ARG A 176 11.88 -13.07 -12.84
N VAL A 177 12.71 -12.15 -13.33
CA VAL A 177 12.30 -10.77 -13.62
C VAL A 177 12.50 -10.41 -15.10
N SER A 178 11.91 -9.30 -15.56
CA SER A 178 12.20 -8.75 -16.89
C SER A 178 13.68 -8.38 -17.03
N THR A 179 14.25 -8.47 -18.24
CA THR A 179 15.61 -8.00 -18.57
C THR A 179 15.85 -6.53 -18.19
N LYS A 180 14.80 -5.72 -18.11
CA LYS A 180 14.86 -4.33 -17.61
C LYS A 180 15.31 -4.23 -16.15
N LEU A 181 15.18 -5.32 -15.39
CA LEU A 181 15.46 -5.42 -13.95
C LEU A 181 16.70 -6.28 -13.66
N THR A 182 17.61 -6.45 -14.62
CA THR A 182 18.83 -7.28 -14.48
C THR A 182 19.67 -6.92 -13.24
N HIS A 183 19.66 -5.67 -12.79
CA HIS A 183 20.38 -5.24 -11.58
C HIS A 183 19.87 -5.87 -10.28
N LEU A 184 18.67 -6.49 -10.28
CA LEU A 184 18.11 -7.20 -9.14
C LEU A 184 18.57 -8.65 -9.04
N VAL A 185 19.21 -9.20 -10.09
CA VAL A 185 19.69 -10.59 -10.06
C VAL A 185 20.65 -10.81 -8.90
N GLY A 186 20.42 -11.88 -8.13
CA GLY A 186 21.11 -12.21 -6.90
C GLY A 186 20.52 -11.58 -5.63
N GLN A 187 19.58 -10.65 -5.75
CA GLN A 187 18.96 -9.99 -4.60
C GLN A 187 17.72 -10.75 -4.09
N HIS A 188 17.46 -10.59 -2.80
CA HIS A 188 16.21 -11.03 -2.16
C HIS A 188 15.18 -9.91 -2.23
N VAL A 189 13.96 -10.24 -2.60
CA VAL A 189 12.85 -9.30 -2.75
C VAL A 189 11.61 -9.84 -2.03
N LEU A 190 10.82 -8.92 -1.50
CA LEU A 190 9.52 -9.25 -0.91
C LEU A 190 8.47 -9.27 -2.01
N VAL A 191 7.67 -10.32 -2.06
CA VAL A 191 6.55 -10.48 -2.98
C VAL A 191 5.25 -10.54 -2.21
N ASN A 192 4.21 -9.86 -2.70
CA ASN A 192 2.86 -9.92 -2.15
C ASN A 192 1.80 -9.84 -3.24
N ARG A 193 0.74 -10.64 -3.12
CA ARG A 193 -0.48 -10.49 -3.92
C ARG A 193 -1.56 -9.80 -3.10
N MET A 194 -2.23 -8.82 -3.69
CA MET A 194 -3.40 -8.18 -3.07
C MET A 194 -4.67 -8.98 -3.42
N PRO A 195 -5.63 -9.15 -2.49
CA PRO A 195 -5.61 -8.69 -1.08
C PRO A 195 -4.75 -9.58 -0.17
N SER A 196 -4.04 -8.96 0.79
CA SER A 196 -3.30 -9.69 1.81
C SER A 196 -4.24 -10.05 2.97
N LEU A 197 -4.75 -11.27 2.96
CA LEU A 197 -5.66 -11.80 3.98
C LEU A 197 -4.90 -12.47 5.13
N GLN A 198 -3.72 -13.01 4.83
CA GLN A 198 -2.89 -13.78 5.74
C GLN A 198 -1.42 -13.35 5.63
N PRO A 199 -0.61 -13.48 6.69
CA PRO A 199 0.82 -13.19 6.64
C PRO A 199 1.56 -13.93 5.51
N GLU A 200 1.10 -15.11 5.15
CA GLU A 200 1.65 -15.99 4.11
C GLU A 200 1.48 -15.45 2.69
N ASN A 201 0.58 -14.48 2.48
CA ASN A 201 0.48 -13.79 1.20
C ASN A 201 1.72 -12.91 0.92
N VAL A 202 2.64 -12.80 1.88
CA VAL A 202 3.89 -12.08 1.77
C VAL A 202 5.06 -13.06 1.88
N LEU A 203 5.86 -13.17 0.83
CA LEU A 203 6.98 -14.12 0.71
C LEU A 203 8.28 -13.40 0.39
N ASP A 204 9.39 -13.93 0.88
CA ASP A 204 10.73 -13.57 0.41
C ASP A 204 11.16 -14.54 -0.70
N LEU A 205 11.54 -14.00 -1.86
CA LEU A 205 12.05 -14.76 -2.99
C LEU A 205 13.39 -14.19 -3.47
N LYS A 206 14.28 -15.08 -3.92
CA LYS A 206 15.57 -14.70 -4.50
C LYS A 206 15.44 -14.51 -6.01
N VAL A 207 15.88 -13.38 -6.53
CA VAL A 207 15.92 -13.14 -7.97
C VAL A 207 17.11 -13.89 -8.57
N VAL A 208 16.89 -14.83 -9.48
CA VAL A 208 17.97 -15.69 -10.01
C VAL A 208 18.23 -15.52 -11.49
N GLY A 209 17.32 -14.90 -12.23
CA GLY A 209 17.51 -14.70 -13.66
C GLY A 209 16.56 -13.68 -14.24
N THR A 210 16.76 -13.43 -15.53
CA THR A 210 15.93 -12.51 -16.30
C THR A 210 15.36 -13.19 -17.55
N TRP A 211 14.21 -12.71 -18.02
CA TRP A 211 13.65 -13.07 -19.33
C TRP A 211 13.16 -11.85 -20.10
N GLN A 212 12.89 -12.02 -21.39
CA GLN A 212 12.44 -10.93 -22.27
C GLN A 212 10.99 -10.49 -22.00
N ALA A 213 10.23 -11.28 -21.27
CA ALA A 213 8.85 -10.96 -20.94
C ALA A 213 8.79 -9.83 -19.89
N ASP A 214 7.83 -8.92 -20.06
CA ASP A 214 7.56 -7.83 -19.11
C ASP A 214 6.64 -8.30 -17.96
N CYS A 215 6.98 -9.44 -17.36
CA CYS A 215 6.26 -10.04 -16.24
C CYS A 215 7.22 -10.68 -15.24
N PHE A 216 6.69 -11.10 -14.09
CA PHE A 216 7.42 -11.86 -13.09
C PHE A 216 7.20 -13.36 -13.27
N GLY A 217 8.28 -14.14 -13.33
CA GLY A 217 8.21 -15.58 -13.39
C GLY A 217 8.18 -16.17 -11.99
N LEU A 218 7.14 -16.95 -11.69
CA LEU A 218 6.96 -17.61 -10.40
C LEU A 218 6.89 -19.14 -10.55
N PRO A 219 7.44 -19.89 -9.59
CA PRO A 219 7.18 -21.32 -9.48
C PRO A 219 5.69 -21.58 -9.14
N LEU A 220 5.14 -22.71 -9.57
CA LEU A 220 3.74 -23.04 -9.29
C LEU A 220 3.48 -23.32 -7.81
N GLU A 221 4.53 -23.72 -7.09
CA GLU A 221 4.42 -24.25 -5.74
C GLU A 221 4.19 -23.17 -4.67
N VAL A 222 4.35 -21.88 -5.02
CA VAL A 222 4.07 -20.74 -4.12
C VAL A 222 2.66 -20.15 -4.28
N LEU A 223 1.92 -20.57 -5.31
CA LEU A 223 0.66 -19.95 -5.69
C LEU A 223 -0.42 -20.10 -4.62
N GLU A 224 -0.50 -21.24 -3.93
CA GLU A 224 -1.49 -21.45 -2.86
C GLU A 224 -1.31 -20.43 -1.73
N SER A 225 -0.06 -20.11 -1.37
CA SER A 225 0.25 -19.10 -0.34
C SER A 225 -0.04 -17.68 -0.78
N LEU A 226 0.13 -17.37 -2.07
CA LEU A 226 -0.24 -16.08 -2.63
C LEU A 226 -1.74 -15.99 -2.96
N HIS A 227 -2.48 -17.10 -2.87
CA HIS A 227 -3.82 -17.28 -3.43
C HIS A 227 -3.90 -16.81 -4.90
N ALA A 228 -2.84 -17.03 -5.66
CA ALA A 228 -2.67 -16.55 -7.02
C ALA A 228 -2.97 -17.64 -8.05
N ASP A 229 -3.31 -17.21 -9.26
CA ASP A 229 -3.31 -18.04 -10.46
C ASP A 229 -2.61 -17.32 -11.62
N PHE A 230 -2.72 -17.83 -12.84
CA PHE A 230 -2.09 -17.25 -14.03
C PHE A 230 -3.11 -16.71 -15.03
N ASP A 231 -4.25 -16.20 -14.58
CA ASP A 231 -5.32 -15.65 -15.44
C ASP A 231 -5.15 -14.16 -15.80
N GLY A 232 -4.06 -13.55 -15.34
CA GLY A 232 -3.82 -12.10 -15.42
C GLY A 232 -3.49 -11.44 -14.08
N ASP A 233 -3.40 -12.25 -13.02
CA ASP A 233 -2.98 -11.82 -11.69
C ASP A 233 -1.67 -11.00 -11.67
N GLU A 234 -1.62 -10.07 -10.72
CA GLU A 234 -0.48 -9.18 -10.50
C GLU A 234 0.05 -9.31 -9.07
N ILE A 235 1.36 -9.21 -8.94
CA ILE A 235 2.04 -9.13 -7.64
C ILE A 235 2.71 -7.76 -7.47
N ASN A 236 2.89 -7.40 -6.21
CA ASN A 236 3.75 -6.30 -5.80
C ASN A 236 5.08 -6.86 -5.33
N VAL A 237 6.17 -6.19 -5.70
CA VAL A 237 7.52 -6.54 -5.30
C VAL A 237 8.14 -5.34 -4.58
N TRP A 238 8.74 -5.57 -3.40
CA TRP A 238 9.51 -4.56 -2.67
C TRP A 238 10.97 -4.97 -2.57
N ILE A 239 11.84 -3.96 -2.70
CA ILE A 239 13.28 -4.12 -2.56
C ILE A 239 13.70 -3.42 -1.27
N PHE A 240 14.54 -4.10 -0.48
CA PHE A 240 15.11 -3.54 0.74
C PHE A 240 16.54 -3.08 0.47
N GLU A 241 16.95 -1.91 0.95
CA GLU A 241 18.36 -1.48 0.92
C GLU A 241 19.11 -1.95 2.17
N ASN A 242 18.45 -1.98 3.33
CA ASN A 242 19.05 -2.35 4.60
C ASN A 242 19.34 -3.85 4.69
N MET A 243 20.59 -4.20 4.98
CA MET A 243 21.05 -5.58 5.18
C MET A 243 20.30 -6.30 6.30
N GLN A 244 19.99 -5.60 7.41
CA GLN A 244 19.24 -6.18 8.53
C GLN A 244 17.83 -6.59 8.11
N SER A 245 17.13 -5.72 7.37
CA SER A 245 15.79 -6.03 6.85
C SER A 245 15.80 -7.15 5.82
N ARG A 246 16.84 -7.22 4.96
CA ARG A 246 17.03 -8.36 4.04
C ARG A 246 17.22 -9.67 4.80
N ALA A 247 18.08 -9.68 5.82
CA ALA A 247 18.33 -10.88 6.63
C ALA A 247 17.04 -11.32 7.35
N GLU A 248 16.31 -10.39 7.96
CA GLU A 248 15.04 -10.68 8.63
C GLU A 248 14.00 -11.28 7.67
N CYS A 249 13.81 -10.67 6.49
CA CYS A 249 12.88 -11.18 5.48
C CYS A 249 13.31 -12.57 4.98
N MET A 250 14.60 -12.75 4.70
CA MET A 250 15.14 -14.03 4.27
C MET A 250 14.88 -15.13 5.31
N PHE A 251 15.16 -14.89 6.59
CA PHE A 251 14.98 -15.93 7.61
C PHE A 251 13.52 -16.19 7.98
N LEU A 252 12.66 -15.16 7.99
CA LEU A 252 11.28 -15.30 8.49
C LEU A 252 10.26 -15.60 7.38
N LEU A 253 10.49 -15.09 6.17
CA LEU A 253 9.50 -15.11 5.10
C LEU A 253 9.83 -16.09 3.98
N ASN A 254 11.11 -16.46 3.81
CA ASN A 254 11.52 -17.44 2.80
C ASN A 254 11.06 -18.86 3.17
N SER A 255 10.50 -19.58 2.20
CA SER A 255 9.98 -20.94 2.40
C SER A 255 11.06 -21.95 2.76
N ARG A 256 12.32 -21.71 2.39
CA ARG A 256 13.45 -22.58 2.75
C ARG A 256 13.72 -22.60 4.25
N PHE A 257 13.69 -21.43 4.89
CA PHE A 257 14.00 -21.29 6.32
C PHE A 257 12.74 -21.41 7.18
N GLN A 258 11.60 -20.93 6.70
CA GLN A 258 10.34 -20.97 7.41
C GLN A 258 9.20 -21.44 6.50
N MET A 259 9.04 -22.76 6.38
CA MET A 259 8.03 -23.39 5.53
C MET A 259 6.65 -23.48 6.22
N GLY A 260 6.61 -23.50 7.56
CA GLY A 260 5.37 -23.67 8.30
C GLY A 260 4.46 -22.43 8.30
N SER A 261 3.16 -22.68 8.25
CA SER A 261 2.09 -21.71 8.49
C SER A 261 1.10 -22.25 9.53
N LYS A 262 0.56 -21.37 10.37
CA LYS A 262 -0.52 -21.72 11.29
C LYS A 262 -1.88 -21.85 10.62
N ILE A 263 -2.05 -21.22 9.44
CA ILE A 263 -3.34 -21.14 8.75
C ILE A 263 -3.38 -22.12 7.58
N THR A 264 -2.37 -22.09 6.70
CA THR A 264 -2.30 -22.96 5.50
C THR A 264 -1.57 -24.29 5.76
N GLY A 265 -0.92 -24.43 6.91
CA GLY A 265 -0.09 -25.58 7.25
C GLY A 265 1.33 -25.44 6.69
N LEU A 266 1.49 -25.42 5.36
CA LEU A 266 2.77 -25.21 4.68
C LEU A 266 2.65 -24.06 3.67
N LYS A 267 3.72 -23.27 3.54
CA LYS A 267 3.82 -22.17 2.57
C LYS A 267 4.03 -22.65 1.13
N LEU A 268 4.48 -23.89 0.96
CA LEU A 268 4.61 -24.51 -0.36
C LEU A 268 3.55 -25.57 -0.50
N SER A 269 2.97 -25.65 -1.70
CA SER A 269 1.98 -26.66 -2.03
C SER A 269 2.36 -27.40 -3.30
N PRO A 270 2.19 -28.73 -3.34
CA PRO A 270 2.34 -29.48 -4.57
C PRO A 270 1.43 -28.95 -5.69
N CYS A 271 1.97 -28.77 -6.89
CA CYS A 271 1.14 -28.48 -8.06
C CYS A 271 0.30 -29.72 -8.45
N GLN A 272 -0.74 -29.50 -9.26
CA GLN A 272 -1.66 -30.59 -9.67
C GLN A 272 -0.91 -31.75 -10.32
N ASP A 273 0.01 -31.46 -11.25
CA ASP A 273 0.77 -32.49 -11.96
C ASP A 273 1.70 -33.28 -11.03
N MET A 274 2.29 -32.61 -10.03
CA MET A 274 3.10 -33.27 -9.00
C MET A 274 2.27 -34.30 -8.22
N LEU A 275 1.00 -34.02 -7.92
CA LEU A 275 0.10 -34.96 -7.26
C LEU A 275 -0.16 -36.20 -8.13
N VAL A 276 -0.40 -36.00 -9.43
CA VAL A 276 -0.66 -37.11 -10.36
C VAL A 276 0.59 -37.99 -10.48
N VAL A 277 1.78 -37.39 -10.67
CA VAL A 277 3.03 -38.14 -10.72
C VAL A 277 3.27 -38.90 -9.42
N PHE A 278 3.07 -38.27 -8.27
CA PHE A 278 3.24 -38.92 -6.97
C PHE A 278 2.31 -40.14 -6.83
N TYR A 279 1.07 -40.03 -7.28
CA TYR A 279 0.10 -41.12 -7.20
C TYR A 279 0.49 -42.31 -8.09
N LEU A 280 0.88 -42.04 -9.34
CA LEU A 280 1.21 -43.05 -10.35
C LEU A 280 2.58 -43.71 -10.07
N MET A 281 3.55 -42.91 -9.64
CA MET A 281 4.94 -43.34 -9.45
C MET A 281 5.27 -43.62 -7.97
N TYR A 282 4.24 -43.69 -7.11
CA TYR A 282 4.35 -43.80 -5.66
C TYR A 282 5.41 -44.81 -5.19
N ASP A 283 5.42 -46.02 -5.77
CA ASP A 283 6.35 -47.10 -5.38
C ASP A 283 7.78 -46.89 -5.90
N ARG A 284 7.97 -46.06 -6.92
CA ARG A 284 9.28 -45.74 -7.53
C ARG A 284 9.98 -44.57 -6.83
N ILE A 285 9.26 -43.79 -6.03
CA ILE A 285 9.80 -42.64 -5.31
C ILE A 285 10.51 -43.13 -4.05
N ASN A 286 11.83 -43.23 -4.11
CA ASN A 286 12.67 -43.80 -3.03
C ASN A 286 13.45 -42.75 -2.22
N PHE A 287 13.52 -41.50 -2.71
CA PHE A 287 14.26 -40.43 -2.03
C PHE A 287 13.46 -39.78 -0.89
N LEU A 288 12.13 -39.94 -0.88
CA LEU A 288 11.30 -39.51 0.23
C LEU A 288 11.44 -40.50 1.41
N PRO A 289 11.85 -40.03 2.61
CA PRO A 289 12.02 -40.92 3.77
C PRO A 289 10.68 -41.36 4.39
N TYR A 290 9.60 -40.66 4.06
CA TYR A 290 8.23 -40.99 4.43
C TYR A 290 7.32 -40.75 3.23
N LYS A 291 6.34 -41.63 3.05
CA LYS A 291 5.25 -41.48 2.09
C LYS A 291 3.95 -41.86 2.78
N ASP A 292 2.94 -41.01 2.71
CA ASP A 292 1.64 -41.26 3.32
C ASP A 292 0.97 -42.50 2.68
N PRO A 293 0.53 -43.51 3.46
CA PRO A 293 -0.04 -44.75 2.94
C PRO A 293 -1.26 -44.58 2.02
N HIS A 294 -1.99 -43.45 2.15
CA HIS A 294 -3.13 -43.12 1.29
C HIS A 294 -2.73 -42.33 0.04
N LYS A 295 -1.43 -42.23 -0.25
CA LYS A 295 -0.85 -41.48 -1.38
C LYS A 295 -1.19 -39.98 -1.33
N ASP A 296 -1.28 -39.41 -0.13
CA ASP A 296 -1.50 -37.97 0.09
C ASP A 296 -0.16 -37.22 0.20
N LEU A 297 0.23 -36.52 -0.87
CA LEU A 297 1.50 -35.80 -0.91
C LEU A 297 1.53 -34.60 0.05
N LYS A 298 0.39 -33.93 0.28
CA LYS A 298 0.33 -32.78 1.18
C LYS A 298 0.55 -33.23 2.63
N LYS A 299 -0.07 -34.34 3.03
CA LYS A 299 0.21 -34.98 4.33
C LYS A 299 1.63 -35.48 4.43
N THR A 300 2.15 -36.09 3.36
CA THR A 300 3.54 -36.55 3.30
C THR A 300 4.50 -35.40 3.65
N PHE A 301 4.38 -34.25 2.97
CA PHE A 301 5.23 -33.09 3.28
C PHE A 301 4.96 -32.47 4.64
N ARG A 302 3.72 -32.52 5.13
CA ARG A 302 3.41 -32.05 6.49
C ARG A 302 4.13 -32.90 7.53
N THR A 303 4.09 -34.22 7.41
CA THR A 303 4.81 -35.14 8.29
C THR A 303 6.32 -34.94 8.18
N LEU A 304 6.86 -34.76 6.98
CA LEU A 304 8.28 -34.45 6.79
C LEU A 304 8.67 -33.14 7.49
N TYR A 305 7.85 -32.11 7.38
CA TYR A 305 8.05 -30.84 8.07
C TYR A 305 8.05 -31.00 9.59
N ASP A 306 7.06 -31.70 10.13
CA ASP A 306 6.93 -31.91 11.57
C ASP A 306 8.10 -32.76 12.13
N LEU A 307 8.68 -33.67 11.33
CA LEU A 307 9.81 -34.52 11.74
C LEU A 307 11.19 -33.88 11.56
N TYR A 308 11.41 -33.15 10.45
CA TYR A 308 12.75 -32.72 10.03
C TYR A 308 12.91 -31.20 9.90
N GLY A 309 11.83 -30.43 10.06
CA GLY A 309 11.82 -28.98 9.94
C GLY A 309 11.85 -28.44 8.51
N SER A 310 11.92 -27.12 8.38
CA SER A 310 11.78 -26.40 7.10
C SER A 310 12.84 -26.79 6.07
N GLU A 311 14.12 -26.72 6.42
CA GLU A 311 15.20 -26.80 5.42
C GLU A 311 15.28 -28.19 4.76
N LYS A 312 15.16 -29.26 5.55
CA LYS A 312 15.18 -30.63 5.02
C LYS A 312 13.93 -30.93 4.20
N THR A 313 12.77 -30.46 4.66
CA THR A 313 11.52 -30.61 3.91
C THR A 313 11.55 -29.85 2.59
N TYR A 314 12.11 -28.64 2.58
CA TYR A 314 12.34 -27.88 1.36
C TYR A 314 13.20 -28.65 0.34
N GLN A 315 14.28 -29.31 0.80
CA GLN A 315 15.14 -30.12 -0.07
C GLN A 315 14.36 -31.26 -0.74
N TRP A 316 13.63 -32.07 0.03
CA TRP A 316 12.80 -33.14 -0.52
C TRP A 316 11.67 -32.62 -1.40
N PHE A 317 11.11 -31.45 -1.07
CA PHE A 317 10.10 -30.81 -1.89
C PHE A 317 10.67 -30.42 -3.27
N ASN A 318 11.88 -29.87 -3.30
CA ASN A 318 12.56 -29.56 -4.55
C ASN A 318 12.96 -30.83 -5.32
N GLU A 319 13.37 -31.91 -4.65
CA GLU A 319 13.64 -33.19 -5.30
C GLU A 319 12.37 -33.79 -5.93
N MET A 320 11.24 -33.76 -5.22
CA MET A 320 9.93 -34.14 -5.77
C MET A 320 9.53 -33.29 -6.97
N ARG A 321 9.86 -32.00 -6.92
CA ARG A 321 9.65 -31.07 -8.02
C ARG A 321 10.43 -31.47 -9.26
N LEU A 322 11.74 -31.68 -9.11
CA LEU A 322 12.59 -32.11 -10.21
C LEU A 322 12.16 -33.47 -10.77
N TYR A 323 11.75 -34.39 -9.88
CA TYR A 323 11.27 -35.70 -10.27
C TYR A 323 10.00 -35.64 -11.13
N TYR A 324 9.00 -34.84 -10.76
CA TYR A 324 7.77 -34.76 -11.57
C TYR A 324 8.03 -34.10 -12.93
N LEU A 325 8.92 -33.11 -12.99
CA LEU A 325 9.30 -32.48 -14.26
C LEU A 325 9.99 -33.47 -15.19
N ASP A 326 10.88 -34.33 -14.67
CA ASP A 326 11.48 -35.41 -15.44
C ASP A 326 10.44 -36.40 -15.97
N VAL A 327 9.51 -36.85 -15.12
CA VAL A 327 8.45 -37.78 -15.51
C VAL A 327 7.55 -37.18 -16.60
N LEU A 328 7.18 -35.91 -16.47
CA LEU A 328 6.38 -35.18 -17.46
C LEU A 328 7.09 -35.06 -18.82
N GLN A 329 8.38 -34.78 -18.81
CA GLN A 329 9.14 -34.54 -20.04
C GLN A 329 9.51 -35.84 -20.76
N ASN A 330 9.81 -36.90 -20.00
CA ASN A 330 10.51 -38.07 -20.55
C ASN A 330 9.71 -39.37 -20.49
N GLN A 331 8.69 -39.50 -19.64
CA GLN A 331 8.10 -40.81 -19.33
C GLN A 331 6.61 -40.91 -19.62
N ILE A 332 5.82 -39.91 -19.25
CA ILE A 332 4.36 -39.99 -19.27
C ILE A 332 3.76 -38.77 -19.96
N VAL A 333 2.97 -39.03 -21.00
CA VAL A 333 2.09 -38.00 -21.60
C VAL A 333 0.75 -38.06 -20.86
N PHE A 334 0.42 -37.02 -20.11
CA PHE A 334 -0.87 -36.90 -19.38
C PHE A 334 -2.03 -36.50 -20.30
N ALA A 335 -1.98 -36.87 -21.57
CA ALA A 335 -3.08 -36.61 -22.49
C ALA A 335 -4.13 -37.69 -22.32
N THR A 336 -5.35 -37.28 -21.96
CA THR A 336 -6.49 -38.20 -22.00
C THR A 336 -6.87 -38.43 -23.46
N THR A 337 -6.87 -39.68 -23.88
CA THR A 337 -7.32 -40.04 -25.23
C THR A 337 -8.84 -39.87 -25.35
N LEU A 338 -9.33 -39.69 -26.59
CA LEU A 338 -10.78 -39.63 -26.83
C LEU A 338 -11.49 -40.89 -26.33
N GLU A 339 -10.87 -42.06 -26.48
CA GLU A 339 -11.41 -43.33 -26.01
C GLU A 339 -11.53 -43.39 -24.48
N GLU A 340 -10.51 -42.93 -23.75
CA GLU A 340 -10.57 -42.82 -22.29
C GLU A 340 -11.65 -41.84 -21.84
N ILE A 341 -11.81 -40.71 -22.52
CA ILE A 341 -12.90 -39.74 -22.26
C ILE A 341 -14.25 -40.42 -22.47
N LEU A 342 -14.45 -41.13 -23.58
CA LEU A 342 -15.71 -41.83 -23.86
C LEU A 342 -16.01 -42.89 -22.79
N ASN A 343 -15.00 -43.66 -22.37
CA ASN A 343 -15.12 -44.62 -21.28
C ASN A 343 -15.48 -43.96 -19.94
N LEU A 344 -14.88 -42.81 -19.62
CA LEU A 344 -15.22 -42.04 -18.42
C LEU A 344 -16.66 -41.51 -18.48
N VAL A 345 -17.12 -41.03 -19.63
CA VAL A 345 -18.50 -40.58 -19.84
C VAL A 345 -19.49 -41.73 -19.62
N GLU A 346 -19.20 -42.93 -20.13
CA GLU A 346 -20.05 -44.10 -19.87
C GLU A 346 -20.12 -44.47 -18.39
N ARG A 347 -18.98 -44.46 -17.69
CA ARG A 347 -18.92 -44.73 -16.25
C ARG A 347 -19.70 -43.67 -15.47
N ALA A 348 -19.56 -42.40 -15.83
CA ALA A 348 -20.29 -41.29 -15.23
C ALA A 348 -21.81 -41.45 -15.44
N LYS A 349 -22.25 -41.82 -16.66
CA LYS A 349 -23.68 -42.11 -16.95
C LYS A 349 -24.21 -43.25 -16.06
N LYS A 350 -23.47 -44.36 -15.93
CA LYS A 350 -23.86 -45.48 -15.05
C LYS A 350 -23.96 -45.06 -13.59
N SER A 351 -22.99 -44.28 -13.11
CA SER A 351 -22.98 -43.75 -11.74
C SER A 351 -24.17 -42.81 -11.50
N PHE A 352 -24.47 -41.91 -12.45
CA PHE A 352 -25.61 -40.99 -12.36
C PHE A 352 -26.96 -41.71 -12.40
N LEU A 353 -27.10 -42.76 -13.23
CA LEU A 353 -28.28 -43.63 -13.22
C LEU A 353 -28.47 -44.32 -11.85
N ASN A 354 -27.39 -44.81 -11.25
CA ASN A 354 -27.43 -45.40 -9.91
C ASN A 354 -27.76 -44.36 -8.83
N PHE A 355 -27.29 -43.12 -8.98
CA PHE A 355 -27.66 -42.01 -8.10
C PHE A 355 -29.15 -41.70 -8.21
N LYS A 356 -29.70 -41.53 -9.42
CA LYS A 356 -31.14 -41.30 -9.66
C LYS A 356 -32.02 -42.38 -9.04
N LYS A 357 -31.63 -43.65 -9.15
CA LYS A 357 -32.36 -44.77 -8.52
C LYS A 357 -32.39 -44.72 -6.99
N LYS A 358 -31.47 -43.99 -6.37
CA LYS A 358 -31.37 -43.82 -4.91
C LYS A 358 -32.01 -42.53 -4.40
N ILE A 359 -32.48 -41.65 -5.29
CA ILE A 359 -33.27 -40.49 -4.89
C ILE A 359 -34.71 -40.98 -4.67
N PRO A 360 -35.27 -40.88 -3.45
CA PRO A 360 -36.67 -41.22 -3.21
C PRO A 360 -37.58 -40.30 -4.04
N GLU A 361 -38.65 -40.86 -4.64
CA GLU A 361 -39.52 -40.17 -5.60
C GLU A 361 -40.35 -39.01 -4.99
N ASP A 362 -40.28 -38.79 -3.67
CA ASP A 362 -41.12 -37.83 -2.93
C ASP A 362 -40.38 -36.56 -2.44
N VAL A 363 -39.43 -36.01 -3.22
CA VAL A 363 -38.84 -34.67 -2.97
C VAL A 363 -39.10 -33.71 -4.12
#